data_AF-A0A2W5SEA8-F1
#
_entry.id   AF-A0A2W5SEA8-F1
#
_cell.length_a   1.000
_cell.length_b   1.000
_cell.length_c   1.000
_cell.angle_alpha   90.00
_cell.angle_beta   90.00
_cell.angle_gamma   90.00
#
_symmetry.space_group_name_H-M   'P 1'
#
loop_
_entity.id
_entity.type
_entity.pdbx_description
1 polymer ?
#
loop_
_entity_poly.entity_id
_entity_poly.type
_entity_poly.pdbx_seq_one_letter_code
_entity_poly.pdbx_strand_id
1 'polypeptide(L)'
;MTASASRAGIGLTLFLVVGLLTACGLPRSGPNKSEIFAGSVLKSGDAFVVTVNDRVTRATSVVPAFGFGSSFENADILGSDLIAPGDELNMTIFENVRDDPLLGNTGQRVSALTKVQVDGQGYIFVPYAGRLKAAGQTPEGLRKIITDKLSPQTPDPQITVDRLAGNGSTVTVSGGVTGQGVYPIERPTRTLTGMLARAGGVAIEPSAALVRVTRNGKTGKIWLEDLYDNPSLDIALRPGDRIVVERDRRSFVALGATGQQSRIPFETQTVSAIEAIAQVGGLNTNFADPTGVFVFRNEPAEIANTVLGRNDLKGDQRFVYVLDLTSPTGVFEARDFVVRDGDTVYVTEAPFVQWTKTLAAFNGTAVAADSVSGLGN
;
A
#
# COMPACT_ATOMS: atom_id res chain seq x y z
N MET A 1 12.52 58.33 -55.44
CA MET A 1 11.13 57.88 -55.66
C MET A 1 10.68 57.20 -54.37
N THR A 2 9.99 57.93 -53.51
CA THR A 2 9.49 57.46 -52.22
C THR A 2 8.21 56.65 -52.48
N ALA A 3 8.28 55.34 -52.30
CA ALA A 3 7.12 54.47 -52.40
C ALA A 3 6.20 54.74 -51.20
N SER A 4 5.10 55.44 -51.45
CA SER A 4 3.97 55.56 -50.52
C SER A 4 3.36 54.16 -50.35
N ALA A 5 3.76 53.45 -49.29
CA ALA A 5 3.05 52.26 -48.85
C ALA A 5 1.63 52.70 -48.44
N SER A 6 0.63 52.25 -49.19
CA SER A 6 -0.76 52.61 -48.89
C SER A 6 -1.11 52.12 -47.49
N ARG A 7 -1.84 52.93 -46.71
CA ARG A 7 -2.34 52.55 -45.37
C ARG A 7 -3.10 51.23 -45.40
N ALA A 8 -3.71 50.88 -46.54
CA ALA A 8 -4.37 49.60 -46.78
C ALA A 8 -3.39 48.42 -46.84
N GLY A 9 -2.21 48.58 -47.45
CA GLY A 9 -1.18 47.53 -47.51
C GLY A 9 -0.56 47.23 -46.15
N ILE A 10 -0.35 48.26 -45.32
CA ILE A 10 0.13 48.10 -43.94
C ILE A 10 -0.93 47.38 -43.09
N GLY A 11 -2.21 47.78 -43.22
CA GLY A 11 -3.32 47.14 -42.50
C GLY A 11 -3.50 45.66 -42.86
N LEU A 12 -3.38 45.31 -44.15
CA LEU A 12 -3.51 43.93 -44.63
C LEU A 12 -2.35 43.06 -44.12
N THR A 13 -1.13 43.60 -44.09
CA THR A 13 0.07 42.87 -43.63
C THR A 13 0.02 42.65 -42.11
N LEU A 14 -0.45 43.64 -41.34
CA LEU A 14 -0.65 43.51 -39.90
C LEU A 14 -1.72 42.46 -39.57
N PHE A 15 -2.84 42.45 -40.30
CA PHE A 15 -3.89 41.42 -40.15
C PHE A 15 -3.39 40.01 -40.47
N LEU A 16 -2.53 39.87 -41.49
CA LEU A 16 -1.92 38.59 -41.87
C LEU A 16 -0.93 38.09 -40.81
N VAL A 17 -0.12 38.98 -40.23
CA VAL A 17 0.83 38.63 -39.16
C VAL A 17 0.09 38.29 -37.85
N VAL A 18 -0.97 39.04 -37.50
CA VAL A 18 -1.84 38.70 -36.36
C VAL A 18 -2.56 37.36 -36.57
N GLY A 19 -3.06 37.10 -37.77
CA GLY A 19 -3.65 35.81 -38.13
C GLY A 19 -2.65 34.64 -38.04
N LEU A 20 -1.41 34.84 -38.49
CA LEU A 20 -0.34 33.84 -38.40
C LEU A 20 0.12 33.59 -36.96
N LEU A 21 0.09 34.60 -36.08
CA LEU A 21 0.41 34.45 -34.65
C LEU A 21 -0.69 33.71 -33.86
N THR A 22 -1.95 33.79 -34.28
CA THR A 22 -3.04 33.01 -33.66
C THR A 22 -3.02 31.51 -34.01
N ALA A 23 -2.28 31.11 -35.05
CA ALA A 23 -2.15 29.72 -35.45
C ALA A 23 -1.21 28.91 -34.53
N CYS A 24 -0.26 29.59 -33.86
CA CYS A 24 0.50 29.03 -32.75
C CYS A 24 -0.29 29.28 -31.46
N GLY A 25 -1.10 28.30 -31.03
CA GLY A 25 -1.85 28.40 -29.79
C GLY A 25 -0.95 28.84 -28.63
N LEU A 26 -1.46 29.77 -27.79
CA LEU A 26 -0.71 30.30 -26.65
C LEU A 26 -0.21 29.17 -25.73
N PRO A 27 0.94 29.33 -25.06
CA PRO A 27 1.45 28.37 -24.11
C PRO A 27 0.39 28.00 -23.06
N ARG A 28 0.09 26.71 -22.97
CA ARG A 28 -0.90 26.14 -22.06
C ARG A 28 -0.44 24.78 -21.55
N SER A 29 -0.85 24.42 -20.34
CA SER A 29 -0.45 23.17 -19.69
C SER A 29 -1.17 21.92 -20.24
N GLY A 30 -2.23 22.09 -21.04
CA GLY A 30 -2.97 20.98 -21.63
C GLY A 30 -4.25 21.42 -22.36
N PRO A 31 -5.14 20.48 -22.71
CA PRO A 31 -6.37 20.76 -23.42
C PRO A 31 -7.36 21.55 -22.54
N ASN A 32 -8.18 22.39 -23.17
CA ASN A 32 -9.27 23.07 -22.47
C ASN A 32 -10.52 22.18 -22.37
N LYS A 33 -11.52 22.65 -21.63
CA LYS A 33 -12.80 21.93 -21.44
C LYS A 33 -13.44 21.53 -22.78
N SER A 34 -13.54 22.44 -23.74
CA SER A 34 -14.23 22.15 -25.02
C SER A 34 -13.49 21.13 -25.88
N GLU A 35 -12.16 21.12 -25.86
CA GLU A 35 -11.32 20.12 -26.54
C GLU A 35 -11.46 18.73 -25.90
N ILE A 36 -11.49 18.65 -24.56
CA ILE A 36 -11.73 17.39 -23.86
C ILE A 36 -13.10 16.82 -24.24
N PHE A 37 -14.16 17.65 -24.25
CA PHE A 37 -15.48 17.22 -24.70
C PHE A 37 -15.54 16.88 -26.19
N ALA A 38 -14.71 17.50 -27.03
CA ALA A 38 -14.58 17.16 -28.45
C ALA A 38 -13.92 15.79 -28.67
N GLY A 39 -13.03 15.37 -27.76
CA GLY A 39 -12.40 14.03 -27.75
C GLY A 39 -13.32 12.89 -27.31
N SER A 40 -14.61 13.15 -27.09
CA SER A 40 -15.58 12.11 -26.76
C SER A 40 -15.79 11.12 -27.91
N VAL A 41 -15.97 9.83 -27.62
CA VAL A 41 -16.37 8.80 -28.60
C VAL A 41 -17.64 9.21 -29.38
N LEU A 42 -18.55 9.97 -28.75
CA LEU A 42 -19.76 10.51 -29.41
C LEU A 42 -19.44 11.55 -30.50
N LYS A 43 -18.22 12.09 -30.51
CA LYS A 43 -17.71 13.09 -31.47
C LYS A 43 -16.50 12.57 -32.25
N SER A 44 -16.41 11.25 -32.43
CA SER A 44 -15.31 10.59 -33.15
C SER A 44 -13.94 10.68 -32.47
N GLY A 45 -13.90 10.98 -31.17
CA GLY A 45 -12.70 10.81 -30.34
C GLY A 45 -12.57 9.39 -29.78
N ASP A 46 -11.64 9.21 -28.85
CA ASP A 46 -11.18 7.90 -28.36
C ASP A 46 -11.43 7.66 -26.86
N ALA A 47 -12.13 8.58 -26.17
CA ALA A 47 -12.46 8.45 -24.76
C ALA A 47 -13.96 8.67 -24.46
N PHE A 48 -14.50 7.95 -23.49
CA PHE A 48 -15.85 8.19 -22.97
C PHE A 48 -15.80 9.33 -21.96
N VAL A 49 -16.49 10.43 -22.25
CA VAL A 49 -16.61 11.56 -21.33
C VAL A 49 -17.91 11.41 -20.53
N VAL A 50 -17.81 11.27 -19.22
CA VAL A 50 -18.93 10.95 -18.34
C VAL A 50 -18.97 11.93 -17.17
N THR A 51 -20.08 12.63 -17.00
CA THR A 51 -20.32 13.44 -15.80
C THR A 51 -20.50 12.52 -14.58
N VAL A 52 -19.75 12.79 -13.52
CA VAL A 52 -19.86 12.05 -12.27
C VAL A 52 -21.22 12.35 -11.62
N ASN A 53 -21.82 11.32 -11.06
CA ASN A 53 -23.01 11.38 -10.22
C ASN A 53 -23.02 10.15 -9.30
N ASP A 54 -23.98 10.08 -8.40
CA ASP A 54 -24.16 8.97 -7.45
C ASP A 54 -24.11 7.57 -8.06
N ARG A 55 -24.62 7.38 -9.28
CA ARG A 55 -24.56 6.07 -9.95
C ARG A 55 -23.13 5.77 -10.41
N VAL A 56 -22.46 6.75 -11.00
CA VAL A 56 -21.08 6.61 -11.47
C VAL A 56 -20.15 6.38 -10.30
N THR A 57 -20.23 7.18 -9.22
CA THR A 57 -19.38 7.03 -8.03
C THR A 57 -19.47 5.62 -7.46
N ARG A 58 -20.69 5.08 -7.29
CA ARG A 58 -20.90 3.69 -6.83
C ARG A 58 -20.34 2.65 -7.80
N ALA A 59 -20.58 2.81 -9.11
CA ALA A 59 -20.07 1.87 -10.11
C ALA A 59 -18.53 1.87 -10.20
N THR A 60 -17.91 3.00 -9.88
CA THR A 60 -16.45 3.18 -9.93
C THR A 60 -15.76 3.07 -8.57
N SER A 61 -16.47 2.80 -7.48
CA SER A 61 -15.86 2.64 -6.17
C SER A 61 -15.23 1.26 -6.04
N VAL A 62 -14.00 1.12 -6.55
CA VAL A 62 -13.22 -0.11 -6.47
C VAL A 62 -12.03 0.15 -5.56
N VAL A 63 -12.14 -0.34 -4.34
CA VAL A 63 -11.05 -0.35 -3.35
C VAL A 63 -10.54 -1.78 -3.27
N PRO A 64 -9.23 -2.03 -3.43
CA PRO A 64 -8.68 -3.36 -3.25
C PRO A 64 -8.98 -3.89 -1.85
N ALA A 65 -9.82 -4.92 -1.75
CA ALA A 65 -10.04 -5.64 -0.51
C ALA A 65 -8.85 -6.58 -0.29
N PHE A 66 -8.00 -6.24 0.67
CA PHE A 66 -6.92 -7.11 1.12
C PHE A 66 -7.38 -7.92 2.33
N GLY A 67 -6.84 -9.12 2.46
CA GLY A 67 -7.17 -10.03 3.54
C GLY A 67 -6.31 -11.27 3.51
N PHE A 68 -6.43 -12.06 4.58
CA PHE A 68 -5.78 -13.35 4.67
C PHE A 68 -6.68 -14.44 4.10
N GLY A 69 -6.08 -15.41 3.40
CA GLY A 69 -6.84 -16.59 2.95
C GLY A 69 -7.13 -17.54 4.12
N SER A 70 -8.08 -18.46 3.93
CA SER A 70 -8.52 -19.41 4.97
C SER A 70 -7.42 -20.24 5.62
N SER A 71 -6.30 -20.50 4.92
CA SER A 71 -5.14 -21.22 5.49
C SER A 71 -4.37 -20.42 6.55
N PHE A 72 -4.58 -19.10 6.61
CA PHE A 72 -4.03 -18.23 7.64
C PHE A 72 -5.05 -18.01 8.76
N GLU A 73 -6.32 -17.75 8.41
CA GLU A 73 -7.40 -17.46 9.37
C GLU A 73 -7.77 -18.66 10.24
N ASN A 74 -7.85 -19.86 9.65
CA ASN A 74 -8.20 -21.08 10.38
C ASN A 74 -7.02 -21.71 11.13
N ALA A 75 -5.87 -21.02 11.17
CA ALA A 75 -4.69 -21.52 11.84
C ALA A 75 -4.82 -21.27 13.35
N ASP A 76 -4.93 -22.35 14.14
CA ASP A 76 -4.96 -22.21 15.60
C ASP A 76 -3.72 -21.49 16.15
N ILE A 77 -3.86 -20.78 17.26
CA ILE A 77 -2.69 -20.24 17.97
C ILE A 77 -1.83 -21.42 18.41
N LEU A 78 -0.54 -21.42 18.05
CA LEU A 78 0.39 -22.44 18.52
C LEU A 78 0.34 -22.49 20.05
N GLY A 79 0.10 -23.67 20.61
CA GLY A 79 0.08 -23.83 22.06
C GLY A 79 1.40 -23.36 22.66
N SER A 80 1.32 -22.52 23.71
CA SER A 80 2.27 -22.47 24.83
C SER A 80 3.71 -22.89 24.57
N ASP A 81 3.75 -24.20 24.62
CA ASP A 81 4.79 -24.94 25.23
C ASP A 81 5.09 -26.13 24.30
N LEU A 82 4.45 -26.19 23.11
CA LEU A 82 4.74 -27.17 22.08
C LEU A 82 6.20 -27.02 21.65
N ILE A 83 6.95 -28.09 21.84
CA ILE A 83 8.34 -28.20 21.48
C ILE A 83 8.42 -28.42 19.96
N ALA A 84 9.32 -27.69 19.29
CA ALA A 84 9.59 -27.79 17.86
C ALA A 84 11.02 -28.30 17.60
N PRO A 85 11.29 -28.93 16.43
CA PRO A 85 12.65 -29.24 16.01
C PRO A 85 13.52 -27.99 16.00
N GLY A 86 14.68 -28.01 16.66
CA GLY A 86 15.58 -26.87 16.79
C GLY A 86 15.37 -26.00 18.04
N ASP A 87 14.35 -26.26 18.86
CA ASP A 87 14.25 -25.70 20.21
C ASP A 87 15.35 -26.23 21.14
N GLU A 88 15.65 -25.48 22.21
CA GLU A 88 16.52 -25.95 23.29
C GLU A 88 15.68 -26.27 24.54
N LEU A 89 16.03 -27.35 25.23
CA LEU A 89 15.38 -27.76 26.46
C LEU A 89 16.38 -27.70 27.61
N ASN A 90 15.99 -27.06 28.71
CA ASN A 90 16.65 -27.20 29.99
C ASN A 90 15.90 -28.26 30.80
N MET A 91 16.62 -29.29 31.25
CA MET A 91 16.03 -30.35 32.04
C MET A 91 16.82 -30.54 33.33
N THR A 92 16.11 -30.64 34.45
CA THR A 92 16.71 -31.03 35.73
C THR A 92 16.08 -32.33 36.17
N ILE A 93 16.91 -33.32 36.45
CA ILE A 93 16.48 -34.64 36.89
C ILE A 93 16.92 -34.80 38.36
N PHE A 94 15.95 -35.03 39.23
CA PHE A 94 16.13 -35.27 40.64
C PHE A 94 15.90 -36.75 40.93
N GLU A 95 16.87 -37.35 41.61
CA GLU A 95 16.89 -38.79 41.89
C GLU A 95 16.73 -39.06 43.38
N ASN A 96 15.88 -40.03 43.73
CA ASN A 96 15.64 -40.42 45.12
C ASN A 96 16.55 -41.57 45.57
N VAL A 97 17.87 -41.45 45.32
CA VAL A 97 18.87 -42.48 45.66
C VAL A 97 20.01 -41.83 46.47
N ARG A 98 20.48 -42.52 47.52
CA ARG A 98 21.46 -41.98 48.48
C ARG A 98 22.92 -42.19 48.07
N ASP A 99 23.23 -43.36 47.52
CA ASP A 99 24.62 -43.82 47.44
C ASP A 99 25.18 -43.84 46.00
N ASP A 100 24.33 -44.08 44.99
CA ASP A 100 24.73 -44.16 43.58
C ASP A 100 23.67 -43.55 42.64
N PRO A 101 23.65 -42.21 42.47
CA PRO A 101 22.75 -41.54 41.53
C PRO A 101 23.10 -41.90 40.08
N LEU A 102 22.10 -42.17 39.23
CA LEU A 102 22.30 -42.64 37.85
C LEU A 102 22.83 -41.54 36.93
N LEU A 103 22.36 -40.32 37.12
CA LEU A 103 22.69 -39.16 36.29
C LEU A 103 23.55 -38.13 37.04
N GLY A 104 23.66 -38.24 38.37
CA GLY A 104 24.31 -37.25 39.24
C GLY A 104 25.74 -37.64 39.61
N ASN A 105 26.53 -36.68 40.09
CA ASN A 105 27.81 -37.01 40.72
C ASN A 105 27.57 -37.70 42.07
N THR A 106 28.45 -38.60 42.51
CA THR A 106 28.37 -39.25 43.82
C THR A 106 28.23 -38.19 44.94
N GLY A 107 27.14 -38.24 45.70
CA GLY A 107 26.79 -37.24 46.72
C GLY A 107 25.90 -36.06 46.24
N GLN A 108 25.65 -35.93 44.93
CA GLN A 108 24.72 -34.97 44.34
C GLN A 108 23.50 -35.68 43.73
N ARG A 109 22.31 -35.39 44.25
CA ARG A 109 21.02 -35.99 43.79
C ARG A 109 20.36 -35.21 42.65
N VAL A 110 21.13 -34.39 41.96
CA VAL A 110 20.63 -33.45 40.94
C VAL A 110 21.52 -33.52 39.72
N SER A 111 20.89 -33.70 38.57
CA SER A 111 21.54 -33.70 37.27
C SER A 111 20.92 -32.63 36.40
N ALA A 112 21.67 -31.57 36.14
CA ALA A 112 21.27 -30.54 35.19
C ALA A 112 21.74 -30.94 33.79
N LEU A 113 20.79 -31.25 32.92
CA LEU A 113 21.00 -31.35 31.49
C LEU A 113 20.66 -29.99 30.88
N THR A 114 21.66 -29.12 30.84
CA THR A 114 21.53 -27.75 30.31
C THR A 114 21.69 -27.78 28.79
N LYS A 115 20.74 -27.18 28.06
CA LYS A 115 20.74 -27.01 26.58
C LYS A 115 20.71 -28.30 25.75
N VAL A 116 19.73 -29.16 25.97
CA VAL A 116 19.45 -30.27 25.06
C VAL A 116 18.69 -29.74 23.84
N GLN A 117 19.36 -29.68 22.69
CA GLN A 117 18.73 -29.26 21.44
C GLN A 117 17.85 -30.37 20.86
N VAL A 118 16.65 -30.02 20.40
CA VAL A 118 15.78 -30.91 19.65
C VAL A 118 16.31 -31.06 18.23
N ASP A 119 16.61 -32.28 17.80
CA ASP A 119 17.16 -32.54 16.48
C ASP A 119 16.17 -32.22 15.34
N GLY A 120 16.65 -32.24 14.08
CA GLY A 120 15.82 -31.95 12.91
C GLY A 120 14.69 -32.96 12.65
N GLN A 121 14.75 -34.15 13.26
CA GLN A 121 13.66 -35.13 13.25
C GLN A 121 12.69 -34.94 14.43
N GLY A 122 12.95 -33.98 15.32
CA GLY A 122 12.13 -33.68 16.48
C GLY A 122 12.39 -34.55 17.71
N TYR A 123 13.57 -35.16 17.82
CA TYR A 123 13.94 -36.02 18.94
C TYR A 123 15.01 -35.38 19.82
N ILE A 124 15.09 -35.87 21.06
CA ILE A 124 16.18 -35.60 22.00
C ILE A 124 16.77 -36.93 22.48
N PHE A 125 17.99 -36.89 23.00
CA PHE A 125 18.58 -38.01 23.71
C PHE A 125 18.65 -37.69 25.20
N VAL A 126 18.14 -38.60 26.03
CA VAL A 126 18.25 -38.53 27.49
C VAL A 126 18.98 -39.80 27.94
N PRO A 127 20.09 -39.71 28.69
CA PRO A 127 20.80 -40.91 29.14
C PRO A 127 19.86 -41.84 29.92
N TYR A 128 20.03 -43.15 29.72
CA TYR A 128 19.17 -44.24 30.24
C TYR A 128 17.71 -44.25 29.75
N ALA A 129 17.14 -43.12 29.35
CA ALA A 129 15.81 -43.04 28.73
C ALA A 129 15.85 -43.23 27.19
N GLY A 130 17.03 -43.07 26.59
CA GLY A 130 17.28 -43.23 25.16
C GLY A 130 16.79 -42.05 24.31
N ARG A 131 16.42 -42.34 23.06
CA ARG A 131 15.94 -41.35 22.09
C ARG A 131 14.43 -41.14 22.24
N LEU A 132 13.99 -39.92 22.51
CA LEU A 132 12.60 -39.56 22.80
C LEU A 132 12.08 -38.51 21.82
N LYS A 133 10.83 -38.65 21.37
CA LYS A 133 10.18 -37.67 20.51
C LYS A 133 9.74 -36.47 21.35
N ALA A 134 10.44 -35.35 21.22
CA ALA A 134 10.13 -34.11 21.91
C ALA A 134 9.19 -33.21 21.08
N ALA A 135 9.39 -33.15 19.76
CA ALA A 135 8.60 -32.28 18.91
C ALA A 135 7.11 -32.68 18.91
N GLY A 136 6.23 -31.69 19.10
CA GLY A 136 4.79 -31.88 19.24
C GLY A 136 4.33 -32.18 20.68
N GLN A 137 5.25 -32.31 21.64
CA GLN A 137 4.92 -32.43 23.06
C GLN A 137 4.95 -31.07 23.74
N THR A 138 4.18 -30.92 24.83
CA THR A 138 4.39 -29.84 25.81
C THR A 138 5.53 -30.23 26.77
N PRO A 139 6.11 -29.31 27.57
CA PRO A 139 7.17 -29.65 28.51
C PRO A 139 6.63 -30.62 29.58
N GLU A 140 5.37 -30.45 29.98
CA GLU A 140 4.66 -31.37 30.87
C GLU A 140 4.41 -32.74 30.23
N GLY A 141 4.04 -32.79 28.94
CA GLY A 141 3.90 -34.04 28.21
C GLY A 141 5.23 -34.77 28.08
N LEU A 142 6.30 -34.05 27.74
CA LEU A 142 7.65 -34.60 27.65
C LEU A 142 8.17 -35.04 29.01
N ARG A 143 7.90 -34.30 30.09
CA ARG A 143 8.22 -34.66 31.47
C ARG A 143 7.68 -36.05 31.81
N LYS A 144 6.38 -36.29 31.56
CA LYS A 144 5.74 -37.61 31.79
C LYS A 144 6.42 -38.72 31.01
N ILE A 145 6.71 -38.50 29.72
CA ILE A 145 7.40 -39.47 28.87
C ILE A 145 8.77 -39.83 29.42
N ILE A 146 9.54 -38.84 29.90
CA ILE A 146 10.86 -39.06 30.48
C ILE A 146 10.73 -39.80 31.82
N THR A 147 9.80 -39.41 32.69
CA THR A 147 9.51 -40.10 33.97
C THR A 147 9.22 -41.58 33.74
N ASP A 148 8.33 -41.91 32.81
CA ASP A 148 7.95 -43.29 32.51
C ASP A 148 9.13 -44.12 31.98
N LYS A 149 10.02 -43.49 31.20
CA LYS A 149 11.21 -44.14 30.64
C LYS A 149 12.35 -44.33 31.62
N LEU A 150 12.47 -43.45 32.62
CA LEU A 150 13.48 -43.55 33.67
C LEU A 150 13.03 -44.37 34.89
N SER A 151 11.73 -44.57 35.09
CA SER A 151 11.17 -45.35 36.22
C SER A 151 11.74 -46.77 36.38
N PRO A 152 12.11 -47.51 35.30
CA PRO A 152 12.77 -48.81 35.44
C PRO A 152 14.22 -48.74 35.94
N GLN A 153 14.85 -47.56 35.88
CA GLN A 153 16.26 -47.36 36.18
C GLN A 153 16.45 -46.72 37.57
N THR A 154 15.63 -45.71 37.90
CA THR A 154 15.68 -45.00 39.19
C THR A 154 14.31 -44.97 39.88
N PRO A 155 14.22 -45.14 41.20
CA PRO A 155 12.96 -44.99 41.93
C PRO A 155 12.51 -43.52 41.95
N ASP A 156 11.24 -43.29 41.58
CA ASP A 156 10.55 -41.98 41.68
C ASP A 156 11.34 -40.79 41.09
N PRO A 157 11.71 -40.82 39.78
CA PRO A 157 12.42 -39.71 39.16
C PRO A 157 11.52 -38.47 39.05
N GLN A 158 11.99 -37.35 39.63
CA GLN A 158 11.32 -36.05 39.51
C GLN A 158 12.05 -35.21 38.47
N ILE A 159 11.34 -34.71 37.47
CA ILE A 159 11.95 -34.05 36.31
C ILE A 159 11.29 -32.68 36.10
N THR A 160 12.09 -31.65 35.85
CA THR A 160 11.61 -30.37 35.31
C THR A 160 12.05 -30.24 33.86
N VAL A 161 11.19 -29.67 33.02
CA VAL A 161 11.48 -29.41 31.60
C VAL A 161 11.07 -27.97 31.31
N ASP A 162 12.05 -27.16 30.94
CA ASP A 162 11.85 -25.77 30.52
C ASP A 162 12.23 -25.64 29.04
N ARG A 163 11.28 -25.16 28.23
CA ARG A 163 11.50 -24.89 26.81
C ARG A 163 12.11 -23.50 26.63
N LEU A 164 13.25 -23.44 25.95
CA LEU A 164 13.82 -22.23 25.39
C LEU A 164 13.55 -22.23 23.88
N ALA A 165 12.93 -21.16 23.38
CA ALA A 165 12.69 -21.04 21.94
C ALA A 165 14.04 -21.02 21.21
N GLY A 166 14.25 -22.02 20.35
CA GLY A 166 15.46 -22.10 19.53
C GLY A 166 15.19 -21.63 18.10
N ASN A 167 16.10 -21.96 17.19
CA ASN A 167 16.00 -21.58 15.78
C ASN A 167 14.84 -22.28 15.04
N GLY A 168 14.24 -23.28 15.68
CA GLY A 168 13.21 -24.16 15.15
C GLY A 168 11.85 -23.55 14.87
N SER A 169 11.51 -22.49 15.59
CA SER A 169 10.19 -21.86 15.52
C SER A 169 10.34 -20.37 15.33
N THR A 170 10.93 -19.96 14.22
CA THR A 170 11.22 -18.55 13.91
C THR A 170 10.44 -18.06 12.69
N VAL A 171 10.25 -16.74 12.63
CA VAL A 171 9.74 -16.03 11.46
C VAL A 171 10.76 -14.98 11.02
N THR A 172 10.69 -14.55 9.77
CA THR A 172 11.49 -13.40 9.30
C THR A 172 10.61 -12.16 9.20
N VAL A 173 11.04 -11.05 9.78
CA VAL A 173 10.38 -9.74 9.68
C VAL A 173 11.30 -8.78 8.95
N SER A 174 10.79 -8.08 7.93
CA SER A 174 11.58 -7.16 7.10
C SER A 174 10.74 -6.03 6.51
N GLY A 175 11.40 -5.04 5.90
CA GLY A 175 10.77 -3.87 5.29
C GLY A 175 10.60 -2.70 6.26
N GLY A 176 9.46 -2.03 6.22
CA GLY A 176 9.14 -0.84 7.00
C GLY A 176 8.84 -1.09 8.48
N VAL A 177 9.65 -1.90 9.14
CA VAL A 177 9.63 -2.12 10.60
C VAL A 177 10.87 -1.52 11.25
N THR A 178 10.80 -1.22 12.54
CA THR A 178 11.94 -0.66 13.29
C THR A 178 13.09 -1.65 13.41
N GLY A 179 12.80 -2.92 13.71
CA GLY A 179 13.74 -4.02 13.86
C GLY A 179 13.51 -5.10 12.81
N GLN A 180 14.39 -5.16 11.82
CA GLN A 180 14.38 -6.25 10.84
C GLN A 180 15.22 -7.43 11.35
N GLY A 181 14.77 -8.66 11.08
CA GLY A 181 15.52 -9.83 11.52
C GLY A 181 14.70 -11.11 11.59
N VAL A 182 15.31 -12.12 12.19
CA VAL A 182 14.68 -13.41 12.47
C VAL A 182 14.25 -13.42 13.94
N TYR A 183 12.98 -13.68 14.19
CA TYR A 183 12.37 -13.61 15.51
C TYR A 183 11.77 -14.95 15.92
N PRO A 184 11.97 -15.40 17.17
CA PRO A 184 11.35 -16.62 17.68
C PRO A 184 9.85 -16.40 17.92
N ILE A 185 9.07 -17.45 17.68
CA ILE A 185 7.67 -17.56 18.08
C ILE A 185 7.62 -18.06 19.52
N GLU A 186 7.24 -17.16 20.41
CA GLU A 186 7.09 -17.32 21.85
C GLU A 186 5.66 -16.93 22.26
N ARG A 187 5.30 -17.13 23.52
CA ARG A 187 3.96 -16.78 24.02
C ARG A 187 3.46 -15.38 23.60
N PRO A 188 4.25 -14.29 23.68
CA PRO A 188 3.80 -12.96 23.27
C PRO A 188 3.90 -12.69 21.75
N THR A 189 4.53 -13.56 20.96
CA THR A 189 4.85 -13.32 19.54
C THR A 189 4.20 -14.34 18.59
N ARG A 190 3.11 -14.99 19.03
CA ARG A 190 2.39 -15.98 18.21
C ARG A 190 1.50 -15.39 17.16
N THR A 191 1.09 -14.15 17.33
CA THR A 191 0.23 -13.48 16.38
C THR A 191 1.03 -12.46 15.58
N LEU A 192 0.48 -12.04 14.45
CA LEU A 192 1.12 -11.08 13.58
C LEU A 192 1.37 -9.75 14.32
N THR A 193 0.38 -9.24 15.04
CA THR A 193 0.51 -7.99 15.80
C THR A 193 1.56 -8.10 16.90
N GLY A 194 1.54 -9.19 17.68
CA GLY A 194 2.52 -9.44 18.75
C GLY A 194 3.95 -9.54 18.21
N MET A 195 4.12 -10.13 17.03
CA MET A 195 5.42 -10.19 16.36
C MET A 195 5.87 -8.82 15.83
N LEU A 196 4.98 -8.04 15.23
CA LEU A 196 5.30 -6.68 14.79
C LEU A 196 5.69 -5.78 15.96
N ALA A 197 5.01 -5.91 17.10
CA ALA A 197 5.38 -5.22 18.33
C ALA A 197 6.76 -5.65 18.84
N ARG A 198 7.07 -6.96 18.82
CA ARG A 198 8.39 -7.48 19.18
C ARG A 198 9.50 -6.98 18.25
N ALA A 199 9.19 -6.77 16.98
CA ALA A 199 10.08 -6.18 16.00
C ALA A 199 10.27 -4.66 16.19
N GLY A 200 9.75 -4.06 17.28
CA GLY A 200 9.89 -2.64 17.57
C GLY A 200 8.84 -1.76 16.87
N GLY A 201 7.77 -2.37 16.34
CA GLY A 201 6.68 -1.67 15.65
C GLY A 201 6.94 -1.41 14.17
N VAL A 202 5.93 -0.86 13.52
CA VAL A 202 5.96 -0.46 12.11
C VAL A 202 6.39 1.01 12.01
N ALA A 203 7.31 1.30 11.10
CA ALA A 203 7.87 2.64 10.88
C ALA A 203 7.12 3.47 9.82
N ILE A 204 6.14 2.84 9.14
CA ILE A 204 5.26 3.47 8.15
C ILE A 204 3.94 3.84 8.84
N GLU A 205 3.35 4.96 8.45
CA GLU A 205 2.03 5.36 8.95
C GLU A 205 0.98 4.26 8.69
N PRO A 206 0.16 3.87 9.68
CA PRO A 206 -0.78 2.75 9.52
C PRO A 206 -1.71 2.85 8.32
N SER A 207 -2.16 4.07 7.97
CA SER A 207 -3.04 4.34 6.83
C SER A 207 -2.38 4.08 5.46
N ALA A 208 -1.05 4.03 5.40
CA ALA A 208 -0.26 3.80 4.19
C ALA A 208 0.59 2.51 4.26
N ALA A 209 0.45 1.72 5.32
CA ALA A 209 1.25 0.52 5.55
C ALA A 209 0.48 -0.75 5.15
N LEU A 210 1.13 -1.61 4.37
CA LEU A 210 0.65 -2.95 4.02
C LEU A 210 1.54 -4.00 4.67
N VAL A 211 0.91 -4.98 5.31
CA VAL A 211 1.58 -6.14 5.89
C VAL A 211 1.33 -7.34 4.98
N ARG A 212 2.42 -7.94 4.49
CA ARG A 212 2.39 -9.13 3.64
C ARG A 212 3.01 -10.30 4.37
N VAL A 213 2.26 -11.40 4.50
CA VAL A 213 2.75 -12.63 5.12
C VAL A 213 2.80 -13.73 4.08
N THR A 214 3.98 -14.35 3.94
CA THR A 214 4.21 -15.48 3.03
C THR A 214 4.45 -16.76 3.84
N ARG A 215 3.61 -17.77 3.64
CA ARG A 215 3.65 -19.08 4.29
C ARG A 215 3.57 -20.19 3.25
N ASN A 216 4.59 -21.05 3.18
CA ASN A 216 4.62 -22.20 2.25
C ASN A 216 4.24 -21.83 0.79
N GLY A 217 4.75 -20.70 0.30
CA GLY A 217 4.46 -20.19 -1.06
C GLY A 217 3.11 -19.47 -1.22
N LYS A 218 2.22 -19.51 -0.22
CA LYS A 218 0.99 -18.72 -0.19
C LYS A 218 1.26 -17.36 0.43
N THR A 219 0.67 -16.32 -0.15
CA THR A 219 0.83 -14.93 0.31
C THR A 219 -0.52 -14.35 0.68
N GLY A 220 -0.64 -13.82 1.89
CA GLY A 220 -1.73 -12.92 2.29
C GLY A 220 -1.19 -11.51 2.45
N LYS A 221 -2.06 -10.52 2.21
CA LYS A 221 -1.75 -9.09 2.38
C LYS A 221 -2.91 -8.45 3.14
N ILE A 222 -2.63 -7.48 3.99
CA ILE A 222 -3.62 -6.72 4.73
C ILE A 222 -3.12 -5.28 4.96
N TRP A 223 -4.03 -4.32 5.09
CA TRP A 223 -3.70 -2.99 5.59
C TRP A 223 -3.37 -3.06 7.08
N LEU A 224 -2.37 -2.28 7.52
CA LEU A 224 -2.03 -2.24 8.94
C LEU A 224 -3.16 -1.66 9.79
N GLU A 225 -3.85 -0.65 9.26
CA GLU A 225 -5.03 -0.05 9.88
C GLU A 225 -6.15 -1.08 10.09
N ASP A 226 -6.52 -1.84 9.05
CA ASP A 226 -7.52 -2.92 9.17
C ASP A 226 -7.13 -3.98 10.22
N LEU A 227 -5.84 -4.33 10.29
CA LEU A 227 -5.31 -5.28 11.27
C LEU A 227 -5.45 -4.76 12.71
N TYR A 228 -5.33 -3.44 12.93
CA TYR A 228 -5.52 -2.83 14.24
C TYR A 228 -7.00 -2.66 14.60
N ASP A 229 -7.84 -2.33 13.62
CA ASP A 229 -9.27 -2.10 13.83
C ASP A 229 -10.06 -3.40 14.00
N ASN A 230 -9.60 -4.50 13.39
CA ASN A 230 -10.24 -5.81 13.46
C ASN A 230 -9.30 -6.88 14.03
N PRO A 231 -9.38 -7.16 15.35
CA PRO A 231 -8.57 -8.21 15.99
C PRO A 231 -8.75 -9.62 15.40
N SER A 232 -9.85 -9.90 14.73
CA SER A 232 -10.09 -11.18 14.03
C SER A 232 -9.13 -11.42 12.86
N LEU A 233 -8.51 -10.36 12.33
CA LEU A 233 -7.53 -10.42 11.24
C LEU A 233 -6.10 -10.69 11.74
N ASP A 234 -5.90 -10.75 13.07
CA ASP A 234 -4.60 -11.07 13.68
C ASP A 234 -4.31 -12.57 13.65
N ILE A 235 -3.69 -12.99 12.54
CA ILE A 235 -3.42 -14.40 12.26
C ILE A 235 -2.38 -15.00 13.19
N ALA A 236 -2.55 -16.29 13.54
CA ALA A 236 -1.52 -17.05 14.20
C ALA A 236 -0.35 -17.35 13.23
N LEU A 237 0.87 -17.09 13.68
CA LEU A 237 2.10 -17.33 12.93
C LEU A 237 2.50 -18.81 12.96
N ARG A 238 3.33 -19.18 11.98
CA ARG A 238 3.94 -20.50 11.84
C ARG A 238 5.44 -20.38 11.58
N PRO A 239 6.24 -21.38 11.99
CA PRO A 239 7.65 -21.43 11.66
C PRO A 239 7.87 -21.26 10.15
N GLY A 240 8.81 -20.41 9.78
CA GLY A 240 9.14 -20.10 8.38
C GLY A 240 8.25 -19.04 7.73
N ASP A 241 7.26 -18.48 8.42
CA ASP A 241 6.52 -17.32 7.92
C ASP A 241 7.48 -16.16 7.64
N ARG A 242 7.25 -15.48 6.50
CA ARG A 242 7.96 -14.27 6.12
C ARG A 242 7.01 -13.10 6.13
N ILE A 243 7.24 -12.18 7.05
CA ILE A 243 6.47 -10.96 7.26
C ILE A 243 7.25 -9.82 6.61
N VAL A 244 6.60 -9.12 5.69
CA VAL A 244 7.15 -7.96 4.99
C VAL A 244 6.18 -6.81 5.17
N VAL A 245 6.66 -5.72 5.74
CA VAL A 245 5.88 -4.48 5.82
C VAL A 245 6.34 -3.54 4.73
N GLU A 246 5.42 -3.07 3.90
CA GLU A 246 5.71 -2.20 2.75
C GLU A 246 4.78 -1.00 2.73
N ARG A 247 5.28 0.13 2.21
CA ARG A 247 4.45 1.32 2.01
C ARG A 247 3.62 1.13 0.75
N ASP A 248 2.39 1.63 0.77
CA ASP A 248 1.57 1.75 -0.44
C ASP A 248 2.33 2.54 -1.52
N ARG A 249 2.34 1.99 -2.73
CA ARG A 249 3.02 2.59 -3.88
C ARG A 249 2.07 3.26 -4.86
N ARG A 250 0.76 3.16 -4.59
CA ARG A 250 -0.27 3.79 -5.41
C ARG A 250 -0.09 5.29 -5.39
N SER A 251 -0.42 5.90 -6.52
CA SER A 251 -0.28 7.33 -6.73
C SER A 251 -1.24 7.82 -7.80
N PHE A 252 -1.54 9.11 -7.78
CA PHE A 252 -2.17 9.79 -8.92
C PHE A 252 -1.27 10.92 -9.41
N VAL A 253 -1.55 11.42 -10.61
CA VAL A 253 -0.90 12.61 -11.16
C VAL A 253 -1.87 13.77 -11.10
N ALA A 254 -1.44 14.91 -10.55
CA ALA A 254 -2.20 16.15 -10.60
C ALA A 254 -1.60 17.11 -11.64
N LEU A 255 -2.43 17.66 -12.50
CA LEU A 255 -2.02 18.56 -13.59
C LEU A 255 -3.01 19.72 -13.77
N GLY A 256 -2.56 20.76 -14.47
CA GLY A 256 -3.40 21.89 -14.87
C GLY A 256 -3.43 23.03 -13.85
N ALA A 257 -4.58 23.69 -13.73
CA ALA A 257 -4.77 24.90 -12.93
C ALA A 257 -4.96 24.62 -11.42
N THR A 258 -4.09 23.79 -10.86
CA THR A 258 -4.00 23.47 -9.43
C THR A 258 -2.92 24.31 -8.73
N GLY A 259 -2.77 24.17 -7.41
CA GLY A 259 -1.68 24.80 -6.67
C GLY A 259 -0.29 24.28 -7.08
N GLN A 260 -0.17 22.98 -7.37
CA GLN A 260 1.05 22.33 -7.88
C GLN A 260 0.73 21.21 -8.86
N GLN A 261 1.71 20.86 -9.71
CA GLN A 261 1.62 19.77 -10.69
C GLN A 261 2.69 18.71 -10.39
N SER A 262 2.28 17.53 -9.94
CA SER A 262 3.21 16.46 -9.54
C SER A 262 2.52 15.09 -9.44
N ARG A 263 3.32 14.04 -9.27
CA ARG A 263 2.83 12.69 -8.92
C ARG A 263 2.73 12.58 -7.40
N ILE A 264 1.52 12.37 -6.89
CA ILE A 264 1.20 12.34 -5.47
C ILE A 264 0.98 10.89 -5.01
N PRO A 265 1.75 10.39 -4.02
CA PRO A 265 1.51 9.07 -3.44
C PRO A 265 0.22 9.06 -2.60
N PHE A 266 -0.40 7.89 -2.47
CA PHE A 266 -1.52 7.71 -1.57
C PHE A 266 -1.00 7.61 -0.13
N GLU A 267 -1.57 8.43 0.77
CA GLU A 267 -1.26 8.39 2.21
C GLU A 267 -2.33 7.64 3.02
N THR A 268 -3.41 7.23 2.36
CA THR A 268 -4.56 6.52 2.93
C THR A 268 -5.01 5.41 2.00
N GLN A 269 -5.81 4.47 2.51
CA GLN A 269 -6.35 3.37 1.71
C GLN A 269 -7.20 3.85 0.52
N THR A 270 -7.92 4.95 0.72
CA THR A 270 -8.78 5.60 -0.28
C THR A 270 -8.49 7.09 -0.35
N VAL A 271 -8.43 7.62 -1.57
CA VAL A 271 -8.31 9.05 -1.84
C VAL A 271 -9.49 9.46 -2.71
N SER A 272 -10.28 10.43 -2.28
CA SER A 272 -11.35 11.02 -3.08
C SER A 272 -10.83 12.09 -4.05
N ALA A 273 -11.63 12.45 -5.06
CA ALA A 273 -11.23 13.50 -6.00
C ALA A 273 -11.06 14.86 -5.30
N ILE A 274 -11.89 15.18 -4.31
CA ILE A 274 -11.75 16.42 -3.54
C ILE A 274 -10.46 16.42 -2.69
N GLU A 275 -10.11 15.29 -2.07
CA GLU A 275 -8.86 15.15 -1.31
C GLU A 275 -7.64 15.24 -2.23
N ALA A 276 -7.69 14.58 -3.39
CA ALA A 276 -6.62 14.63 -4.39
C ALA A 276 -6.33 16.08 -4.84
N ILE A 277 -7.39 16.87 -5.06
CA ILE A 277 -7.30 18.30 -5.38
C ILE A 277 -6.73 19.09 -4.19
N ALA A 278 -7.19 18.81 -2.98
CA ALA A 278 -6.73 19.50 -1.77
C ALA A 278 -5.23 19.24 -1.50
N GLN A 279 -4.75 18.01 -1.71
CA GLN A 279 -3.34 17.63 -1.54
C GLN A 279 -2.38 18.43 -2.41
N VAL A 280 -2.84 18.94 -3.56
CA VAL A 280 -2.03 19.76 -4.48
C VAL A 280 -2.31 21.26 -4.36
N GLY A 281 -2.91 21.70 -3.25
CA GLY A 281 -3.17 23.11 -2.95
C GLY A 281 -4.49 23.64 -3.50
N GLY A 282 -5.39 22.76 -3.96
CA GLY A 282 -6.72 23.15 -4.45
C GLY A 282 -6.72 23.76 -5.85
N LEU A 283 -7.87 24.31 -6.23
CA LEU A 283 -8.06 25.05 -7.48
C LEU A 283 -7.38 26.42 -7.36
N ASN A 284 -6.58 26.78 -8.37
CA ASN A 284 -5.99 28.12 -8.42
C ASN A 284 -7.06 29.17 -8.78
N THR A 285 -7.47 30.01 -7.84
CA THR A 285 -8.56 30.98 -8.04
C THR A 285 -8.32 31.99 -9.15
N ASN A 286 -7.06 32.22 -9.55
CA ASN A 286 -6.75 33.15 -10.64
C ASN A 286 -6.96 32.54 -12.01
N PHE A 287 -6.88 31.21 -12.15
CA PHE A 287 -6.82 30.56 -13.45
C PHE A 287 -7.71 29.33 -13.62
N ALA A 288 -8.20 28.71 -12.56
CA ALA A 288 -8.93 27.44 -12.64
C ALA A 288 -10.37 27.60 -13.12
N ASP A 289 -10.85 26.65 -13.92
CA ASP A 289 -12.26 26.45 -14.21
C ASP A 289 -12.86 25.44 -13.22
N PRO A 290 -13.69 25.86 -12.25
CA PRO A 290 -14.33 24.94 -11.31
C PRO A 290 -15.35 23.99 -11.95
N THR A 291 -15.79 24.26 -13.18
CA THR A 291 -16.64 23.36 -13.97
C THR A 291 -15.84 22.37 -14.83
N GLY A 292 -14.51 22.43 -14.75
CA GLY A 292 -13.57 21.73 -15.61
C GLY A 292 -12.54 20.95 -14.79
N VAL A 293 -13.02 20.16 -13.82
CA VAL A 293 -12.21 19.19 -13.09
C VAL A 293 -12.46 17.81 -13.70
N PHE A 294 -11.37 17.13 -14.07
CA PHE A 294 -11.41 15.88 -14.80
C PHE A 294 -10.58 14.80 -14.13
N VAL A 295 -11.05 13.55 -14.18
CA VAL A 295 -10.22 12.38 -13.87
C VAL A 295 -10.10 11.52 -15.12
N PHE A 296 -8.87 11.39 -15.63
CA PHE A 296 -8.54 10.51 -16.74
C PHE A 296 -8.14 9.14 -16.21
N ARG A 297 -8.81 8.11 -16.71
CA ARG A 297 -8.64 6.73 -16.25
C ARG A 297 -8.89 5.73 -17.38
N ASN A 298 -8.21 4.59 -17.36
CA ASN A 298 -8.60 3.43 -18.14
C ASN A 298 -9.52 2.54 -17.29
N GLU A 299 -10.75 2.31 -17.75
CA GLU A 299 -11.71 1.44 -17.07
C GLU A 299 -11.75 0.07 -17.74
N PRO A 300 -11.68 -1.02 -16.95
CA PRO A 300 -11.98 -2.35 -17.44
C PRO A 300 -13.38 -2.42 -18.06
N ALA A 301 -13.55 -3.29 -19.05
CA ALA A 301 -14.82 -3.47 -19.76
C ALA A 301 -16.03 -3.64 -18.83
N GLU A 302 -15.89 -4.35 -17.71
CA GLU A 302 -16.96 -4.56 -16.72
C GLU A 302 -17.46 -3.25 -16.10
N ILE A 303 -16.54 -2.38 -15.67
CA ILE A 303 -16.87 -1.09 -15.07
C ILE A 303 -17.41 -0.14 -16.14
N ALA A 304 -16.75 -0.10 -17.30
CA ALA A 304 -17.18 0.73 -18.42
C ALA A 304 -18.62 0.42 -18.87
N ASN A 305 -18.95 -0.86 -19.00
CA ASN A 305 -20.31 -1.34 -19.31
C ASN A 305 -21.31 -0.94 -18.23
N THR A 306 -20.95 -1.07 -16.94
CA THR A 306 -21.83 -0.69 -15.82
C THR A 306 -22.10 0.81 -15.77
N VAL A 307 -21.06 1.62 -15.92
CA VAL A 307 -21.13 3.10 -15.93
C VAL A 307 -21.99 3.58 -17.09
N LEU A 308 -21.78 3.04 -18.31
CA LEU A 308 -22.48 3.46 -19.51
C LEU A 308 -23.85 2.77 -19.71
N GLY A 309 -24.19 1.77 -18.89
CA GLY A 309 -25.41 0.96 -19.07
C GLY A 309 -25.39 0.12 -20.35
N ARG A 310 -24.23 -0.44 -20.69
CA ARG A 310 -23.95 -1.22 -21.89
C ARG A 310 -23.49 -2.63 -21.52
N ASN A 311 -23.31 -3.50 -22.52
CA ASN A 311 -22.78 -4.85 -22.32
C ASN A 311 -21.88 -5.33 -23.49
N ASP A 312 -21.51 -4.43 -24.40
CA ASP A 312 -20.80 -4.74 -25.64
C ASP A 312 -19.32 -4.35 -25.61
N LEU A 313 -18.90 -3.53 -24.65
CA LEU A 313 -17.52 -3.05 -24.55
C LEU A 313 -16.59 -4.20 -24.12
N LYS A 314 -15.39 -4.23 -24.72
CA LYS A 314 -14.37 -5.26 -24.49
C LYS A 314 -12.99 -4.61 -24.34
N GLY A 315 -12.18 -5.15 -23.44
CA GLY A 315 -10.88 -4.57 -23.09
C GLY A 315 -11.01 -3.23 -22.37
N ASP A 316 -9.86 -2.65 -22.04
CA ASP A 316 -9.82 -1.38 -21.32
C ASP A 316 -10.30 -0.23 -22.19
N GLN A 317 -11.11 0.64 -21.59
CA GLN A 317 -11.71 1.79 -22.24
C GLN A 317 -11.15 3.07 -21.62
N ARG A 318 -10.83 4.07 -22.44
CA ARG A 318 -10.41 5.39 -21.95
C ARG A 318 -11.62 6.16 -21.46
N PHE A 319 -11.59 6.61 -20.22
CA PHE A 319 -12.64 7.39 -19.58
C PHE A 319 -12.09 8.75 -19.13
N VAL A 320 -12.94 9.76 -19.29
CA VAL A 320 -12.75 11.09 -18.71
C VAL A 320 -13.97 11.39 -17.87
N TYR A 321 -13.79 11.35 -16.55
CA TYR A 321 -14.83 11.70 -15.60
C TYR A 321 -14.85 13.20 -15.37
N VAL A 322 -16.02 13.83 -15.46
CA VAL A 322 -16.19 15.27 -15.29
C VAL A 322 -16.82 15.55 -13.93
N LEU A 323 -16.13 16.36 -13.13
CA LEU A 323 -16.56 16.85 -11.83
C LEU A 323 -16.84 18.35 -11.94
N ASP A 324 -18.05 18.77 -11.54
CA ASP A 324 -18.44 20.19 -11.53
C ASP A 324 -18.53 20.71 -10.10
N LEU A 325 -17.49 21.43 -9.66
CA LEU A 325 -17.41 21.94 -8.28
C LEU A 325 -18.16 23.27 -8.07
N THR A 326 -18.93 23.75 -9.05
CA THR A 326 -19.72 24.99 -8.89
C THR A 326 -21.04 24.79 -8.15
N SER A 327 -21.53 23.55 -8.10
CA SER A 327 -22.77 23.21 -7.40
C SER A 327 -22.46 22.49 -6.08
N PRO A 328 -23.32 22.65 -5.03
CA PRO A 328 -23.16 21.90 -3.79
C PRO A 328 -23.13 20.38 -4.02
N THR A 329 -24.01 19.87 -4.90
CA THR A 329 -24.07 18.44 -5.25
C THR A 329 -22.77 17.95 -5.84
N GLY A 330 -22.15 18.72 -6.75
CA GLY A 330 -20.89 18.32 -7.37
C GLY A 330 -19.70 18.25 -6.40
N VAL A 331 -19.74 19.02 -5.30
CA VAL A 331 -18.76 18.87 -4.21
C VAL A 331 -18.94 17.54 -3.48
N PHE A 332 -20.18 17.11 -3.22
CA PHE A 332 -20.46 15.78 -2.66
C PHE A 332 -20.05 14.66 -3.62
N GLU A 333 -20.37 14.79 -4.91
CA GLU A 333 -19.96 13.83 -5.94
C GLU A 333 -18.43 13.71 -6.03
N ALA A 334 -17.68 14.81 -5.92
CA ALA A 334 -16.22 14.79 -5.89
C ALA A 334 -15.63 14.18 -4.61
N ARG A 335 -16.32 14.30 -3.48
CA ARG A 335 -15.94 13.64 -2.23
C ARG A 335 -16.19 12.13 -2.30
N ASP A 336 -17.26 11.72 -2.96
CA ASP A 336 -17.65 10.31 -3.01
C ASP A 336 -16.99 9.57 -4.20
N PHE A 337 -16.39 10.30 -5.16
CA PHE A 337 -15.62 9.75 -6.26
C PHE A 337 -14.19 9.35 -5.83
N VAL A 338 -13.92 8.06 -5.78
CA VAL A 338 -12.60 7.51 -5.42
C VAL A 338 -11.62 7.62 -6.60
N VAL A 339 -10.47 8.24 -6.34
CA VAL A 339 -9.28 8.25 -7.20
C VAL A 339 -8.52 6.93 -7.02
N ARG A 340 -8.03 6.38 -8.13
CA ARG A 340 -7.33 5.11 -8.20
C ARG A 340 -5.87 5.31 -8.59
N ASP A 341 -5.09 4.25 -8.41
CA ASP A 341 -3.70 4.23 -8.83
C ASP A 341 -3.57 4.48 -10.33
N GLY A 342 -2.65 5.36 -10.70
CA GLY A 342 -2.39 5.75 -12.09
C GLY A 342 -3.37 6.78 -12.65
N ASP A 343 -4.38 7.22 -11.91
CA ASP A 343 -5.30 8.27 -12.36
C ASP A 343 -4.56 9.59 -12.61
N THR A 344 -5.08 10.36 -13.56
CA THR A 344 -4.69 11.77 -13.73
C THR A 344 -5.84 12.68 -13.37
N VAL A 345 -5.68 13.45 -12.30
CA VAL A 345 -6.58 14.53 -11.89
C VAL A 345 -6.13 15.81 -12.59
N TYR A 346 -6.99 16.35 -13.45
CA TYR A 346 -6.68 17.47 -14.32
C TYR A 346 -7.68 18.61 -14.14
N VAL A 347 -7.20 19.83 -13.93
CA VAL A 347 -8.05 21.02 -13.83
C VAL A 347 -7.78 21.94 -15.01
N THR A 348 -8.80 22.25 -15.81
CA THR A 348 -8.65 23.17 -16.95
C THR A 348 -8.51 24.62 -16.51
N GLU A 349 -7.87 25.43 -17.35
CA GLU A 349 -7.91 26.89 -17.18
C GLU A 349 -9.28 27.45 -17.56
N ALA A 350 -9.75 28.46 -16.83
CA ALA A 350 -10.95 29.20 -17.15
C ALA A 350 -10.82 29.95 -18.48
N PRO A 351 -11.89 30.08 -19.29
CA PRO A 351 -11.83 30.72 -20.61
C PRO A 351 -11.20 32.12 -20.62
N PHE A 352 -11.43 32.92 -19.57
CA PHE A 352 -10.89 34.29 -19.48
C PHE A 352 -9.36 34.33 -19.36
N VAL A 353 -8.72 33.27 -18.87
CA VAL A 353 -7.26 33.18 -18.72
C VAL A 353 -6.57 33.14 -20.07
N GLN A 354 -7.17 32.44 -21.02
CA GLN A 354 -6.65 32.38 -22.38
C GLN A 354 -6.73 33.77 -23.03
N TRP A 355 -7.81 34.50 -22.77
CA TRP A 355 -7.96 35.89 -23.22
C TRP A 355 -6.94 36.84 -22.60
N THR A 356 -6.69 36.77 -21.28
CA THR A 356 -5.69 37.63 -20.64
C THR A 356 -4.27 37.33 -21.11
N LYS A 357 -3.92 36.05 -21.32
CA LYS A 357 -2.64 35.65 -21.95
C LYS A 357 -2.52 36.17 -23.39
N THR A 358 -3.61 36.15 -24.15
CA THR A 358 -3.67 36.72 -25.51
C THR A 358 -3.36 38.22 -25.48
N LEU A 359 -4.05 38.98 -24.61
CA LEU A 359 -3.81 40.41 -24.44
C LEU A 359 -2.37 40.72 -23.99
N ALA A 360 -1.84 39.93 -23.05
CA ALA A 360 -0.46 40.09 -22.58
C ALA A 360 0.57 39.85 -23.69
N ALA A 361 0.36 38.84 -24.54
CA ALA A 361 1.20 38.58 -25.70
C ALA A 361 1.19 39.76 -26.68
N PHE A 362 0.01 40.33 -26.97
CA PHE A 362 -0.10 41.52 -27.82
C PHE A 362 0.59 42.74 -27.22
N ASN A 363 0.35 43.05 -25.95
CA ASN A 363 0.98 44.21 -25.28
C ASN A 363 2.51 44.07 -25.20
N GLY A 364 3.03 42.86 -24.98
CA GLY A 364 4.47 42.58 -25.01
C GLY A 364 5.09 42.91 -26.38
N THR A 365 4.42 42.55 -27.47
CA THR A 365 4.88 42.91 -28.83
C THR A 365 4.74 44.39 -29.15
N ALA A 366 3.71 45.07 -28.62
CA ALA A 366 3.53 46.51 -28.81
C ALA A 366 4.65 47.32 -28.13
N VAL A 367 5.03 46.95 -26.90
CA VAL A 367 6.16 47.57 -26.18
C VAL A 367 7.51 47.27 -26.87
N ALA A 368 7.67 46.07 -27.44
CA ALA A 368 8.84 45.75 -28.25
C ALA A 368 8.89 46.54 -29.57
N ALA A 369 7.76 46.77 -30.23
CA ALA A 369 7.66 47.58 -31.43
C ALA A 369 7.93 49.07 -31.15
N ASP A 370 7.39 49.59 -30.04
CA ASP A 370 7.63 50.97 -29.60
C ASP A 370 9.10 51.23 -29.26
N SER A 371 9.78 50.27 -28.61
CA SER A 371 11.22 50.41 -28.31
C SER A 371 12.12 50.36 -29.55
N VAL A 372 11.76 49.60 -30.59
CA VAL A 372 12.45 49.62 -31.89
C VAL A 372 12.18 50.92 -32.65
N SER A 373 10.95 51.46 -32.58
CA SER A 373 10.61 52.75 -33.21
C SER A 373 11.35 53.94 -32.58
N GLY A 374 11.67 53.85 -31.28
CA GLY A 374 12.46 54.84 -30.55
C GLY A 374 13.97 54.77 -30.83
N LEU A 375 14.49 53.64 -31.33
CA LEU A 375 15.88 53.47 -31.74
C LEU A 375 16.14 53.92 -33.20
N GLY A 376 15.08 54.14 -33.98
CA GLY A 376 15.14 54.54 -35.39
C GLY A 376 14.98 56.03 -35.67
N ASN A 377 14.88 56.88 -34.63
CA ASN A 377 14.84 58.33 -34.73
C ASN A 377 16.14 58.98 -34.29
#